data_AF-A0A4Y2IBZ2-F1
#
_entry.id   AF-A0A4Y2IBZ2-F1
#
_cell.length_a   1.000
_cell.length_b   1.000
_cell.length_c   1.000
_cell.angle_alpha   90.00
_cell.angle_beta   90.00
_cell.angle_gamma   90.00
#
_symmetry.space_group_name_H-M   'P 1'
#
loop_
_entity.id
_entity.type
_entity.pdbx_description
1 polymer ?
#
loop_
_entity_poly.entity_id
_entity_poly.type
_entity_poly.pdbx_seq_one_letter_code
_entity_poly.pdbx_strand_id
1 'polypeptide(L)' 'NENIRVLCEKGCKIRFDMRAENGEKGFAIYQNFYLSSSYAIHINDYSGDVGKQL' A
#
# COMPACT_ATOMS: atom_id res chain seq x y z
N ASN A 1 -8.79 0.76 -11.99
CA ASN A 1 -8.46 1.96 -11.20
C ASN A 1 -9.66 2.43 -10.40
N GLU A 2 -10.80 2.69 -11.06
CA GLU A 2 -12.04 3.13 -10.39
C GLU A 2 -12.56 2.19 -9.29
N ASN A 3 -12.53 0.87 -9.51
CA ASN A 3 -12.98 -0.09 -8.49
C ASN A 3 -12.17 0.01 -7.18
N ILE A 4 -10.86 0.24 -7.27
CA ILE A 4 -9.99 0.39 -6.08
C ILE A 4 -10.25 1.73 -5.42
N ARG A 5 -10.45 2.80 -6.21
CA ARG A 5 -10.79 4.14 -5.72
C ARG A 5 -12.09 4.13 -4.92
N VAL A 6 -13.15 3.53 -5.47
CA VAL A 6 -14.45 3.40 -4.81
C VAL A 6 -14.36 2.50 -3.58
N LEU A 7 -13.64 1.38 -3.66
CA LEU A 7 -13.46 0.45 -2.54
C LEU A 7 -12.77 1.11 -1.34
N CYS A 8 -11.80 2.00 -1.59
CA CYS A 8 -10.99 2.65 -0.55
C CYS A 8 -11.30 4.15 -0.40
N GLU A 9 -12.47 4.62 -0.86
CA GLU A 9 -12.82 6.07 -0.87
C GLU A 9 -12.79 6.71 0.52
N LYS A 10 -13.12 5.95 1.57
CA LYS A 10 -13.07 6.39 2.97
C LYS A 10 -11.77 6.01 3.69
N GLY A 11 -10.76 5.59 2.95
CA GLY A 11 -9.58 4.94 3.50
C GLY A 11 -9.81 3.45 3.71
N CYS A 12 -8.79 2.66 3.39
CA CYS A 12 -8.75 1.23 3.67
C CYS A 12 -7.34 0.83 4.11
N LYS A 13 -7.22 -0.33 4.77
CA LYS A 13 -5.92 -0.95 5.02
C LYS A 13 -5.50 -1.70 3.76
N ILE A 14 -4.28 -1.45 3.29
CA ILE A 14 -3.69 -2.20 2.16
C ILE A 14 -2.42 -2.92 2.62
N ARG A 15 -2.20 -4.12 2.08
CA ARG A 15 -0.97 -4.90 2.25
C ARG A 15 -0.39 -5.21 0.88
N PHE A 16 0.87 -4.86 0.70
CA PHE A 16 1.67 -5.26 -0.45
C PHE A 16 2.58 -6.40 0.00
N ASP A 17 2.43 -7.56 -0.63
CA ASP A 17 3.37 -8.67 -0.51
C ASP A 17 4.29 -8.66 -1.73
N MET A 18 5.60 -8.72 -1.51
CA MET A 18 6.61 -8.60 -2.56
C MET A 18 7.58 -9.77 -2.52
N ARG A 19 8.13 -10.10 -3.68
CA ARG A 19 9.20 -11.08 -3.85
C ARG A 19 10.28 -10.48 -4.75
N ALA A 20 11.51 -10.41 -4.25
CA ALA A 20 12.66 -10.01 -5.04
C ALA A 20 13.09 -11.13 -6.00
N GLU A 21 13.87 -10.79 -7.03
CA GLU A 21 14.35 -11.76 -8.02
C GLU A 21 15.19 -12.88 -7.39
N ASN A 22 15.95 -12.57 -6.34
CA ASN A 22 16.73 -13.52 -5.53
C ASN A 22 15.86 -14.45 -4.67
N GLY A 23 14.53 -14.28 -4.67
CA GLY A 23 13.57 -15.08 -3.92
C GLY A 23 13.24 -14.55 -2.52
N GLU A 24 13.90 -13.50 -2.03
CA GLU A 24 13.56 -12.86 -0.77
C GLU A 24 12.13 -12.33 -0.78
N LYS A 25 11.44 -12.49 0.35
CA LYS A 25 10.05 -12.06 0.52
C LYS A 25 10.00 -10.96 1.57
N GLY A 26 9.04 -10.07 1.40
CA GLY A 26 8.68 -9.11 2.43
C GLY A 26 7.35 -8.46 2.13
N PHE A 27 6.91 -7.60 3.04
CA PHE A 27 5.62 -6.96 2.99
C PHE A 27 5.64 -5.52 3.51
N ALA A 28 4.73 -4.70 2.98
CA ALA A 28 4.40 -3.36 3.47
C ALA A 28 2.91 -3.25 3.75
N ILE A 29 2.56 -2.64 4.87
CA ILE A 29 1.19 -2.35 5.30
C ILE A 29 1.07 -0.84 5.47
N TYR A 30 0.02 -0.27 4.90
CA TYR A 30 -0.41 1.11 5.18
C TYR A 30 -1.81 1.06 5.78
N GLN A 31 -2.00 1.63 6.97
CA GLN A 31 -3.28 1.54 7.68
C GLN A 31 -4.36 2.41 7.05
N ASN A 32 -3.97 3.51 6.40
CA ASN A 32 -4.88 4.32 5.62
C ASN A 32 -4.32 4.56 4.21
N PHE A 33 -4.94 3.87 3.26
CA PHE A 33 -4.73 3.96 1.82
C PHE A 33 -6.02 4.45 1.15
N TYR A 34 -5.92 5.41 0.25
CA TYR A 34 -7.00 5.77 -0.67
C TYR A 34 -6.45 6.38 -1.96
N LEU A 35 -7.29 6.40 -2.99
CA LEU A 35 -7.03 7.08 -4.26
C LEU A 35 -7.92 8.32 -4.34
N SER A 36 -7.36 9.47 -4.74
CA SER A 36 -8.15 10.66 -5.05
C SER A 36 -8.99 10.45 -6.33
N SER A 37 -9.86 11.42 -6.65
CA SER A 37 -10.58 11.44 -7.95
C SER A 37 -9.64 11.56 -9.15
N SER A 38 -8.43 12.12 -8.96
CA SER A 38 -7.34 12.14 -9.97
C SER A 38 -6.44 10.90 -9.91
N TYR A 39 -6.80 9.89 -9.10
CA TYR A 39 -6.01 8.69 -8.82
C TYR A 39 -4.65 8.94 -8.15
N ALA A 40 -4.48 10.08 -7.48
CA ALA A 40 -3.32 10.30 -6.62
C ALA A 40 -3.37 9.30 -5.44
N ILE A 41 -2.22 8.67 -5.15
CA ILE A 41 -2.08 7.71 -4.06
C ILE A 41 -1.83 8.45 -2.75
N HIS A 42 -2.63 8.14 -1.75
CA HIS A 42 -2.42 8.61 -0.38
C HIS A 42 -2.21 7.40 0.52
N ILE A 43 -1.07 7.37 1.23
CA ILE A 43 -0.69 6.30 2.15
C ILE A 43 -0.01 6.88 3.40
N ASN A 44 -0.30 6.30 4.56
CA ASN A 44 0.31 6.66 5.84
C ASN A 44 0.32 5.46 6.80
N ASP A 45 0.88 5.66 7.99
CA ASP A 45 0.96 4.66 9.07
C ASP A 45 1.61 3.34 8.60
N TYR A 46 2.79 3.49 7.99
CA TYR A 46 3.58 2.38 7.47
C TYR A 46 3.98 1.40 8.58
N SER A 47 3.88 0.11 8.27
CA SER A 47 4.54 -0.98 8.99
C SER A 47 4.95 -2.06 8.00
N GLY A 48 6.03 -2.79 8.27
CA GLY A 48 6.54 -3.81 7.35
C GLY A 48 8.01 -4.06 7.53
N ASP A 49 8.53 -5.01 6.76
CA ASP A 49 9.95 -5.38 6.71
C ASP A 49 10.63 -4.87 5.43
N VAL A 50 9.86 -4.40 4.42
CA VAL A 50 10.39 -3.84 3.17
C VAL A 50 10.41 -2.32 3.17
N GLY A 51 11.54 -1.70 2.79
CA GLY A 51 11.65 -0.24 2.75
C GLY A 51 11.89 0.43 4.11
N LYS A 52 12.18 -0.37 5.16
CA LYS A 52 12.79 0.16 6.39
C LYS A 52 14.21 0.64 6.06
N GLN A 53 14.34 1.91 5.68
CA GLN A 53 15.64 2.58 5.74
C GLN A 53 16.03 2.64 7.23
N LEU A 54 17.22 2.11 7.55
CA LEU A 54 17.85 2.25 8.86
C LEU A 54 18.15 3.73 9.15
#